data_AF-A0A7V2VHC1-F1
#
_entry.id   AF-A0A7V2VHC1-F1
#
_cell.length_a   1.000
_cell.length_b   1.000
_cell.length_c   1.000
_cell.angle_alpha   90.00
_cell.angle_beta   90.00
_cell.angle_gamma   90.00
#
_symmetry.space_group_name_H-M   'P 1'
#
loop_
_entity.id
_entity.type
_entity.pdbx_description
1 polymer ?
#
loop_
_entity_poly.entity_id
_entity_poly.type
_entity_poly.pdbx_seq_one_letter_code
_entity_poly.pdbx_strand_id
1 'polypeptide(L)'
;MSKNLIDRVRQLRQSEAAWLCTARRAPMWVAPKKQPPYRPYVVLIVEQETELVRRTTVKDERPTPDVVLEALLEAMKGPLLGPLGSLLGFGKRGRPARILLDDPDLAQSLAPRLAEIDVRCDYSPPPQSLKDILREMEAHLTKQEPIPGLLSAPGATEPLVRDLFDAAADYYRQSPWRWIDSESSIEIRYPPAGRPRYAVVMGSGGEAFGLSLYESRDDLHVALFSAEPERVVEQISWFGLVFEKPMLMSFDDLDAMEKYDWPVADDLAYPLVIKATPPDGRGKPSASEIAWLAAALRVIPDFAKEHLQAKHGQTHPAKAAYPLPGVHAGKKIALSYPVALLDPKEQELEEYIEDWYWDEQSHEFARQVGALLFEFMDYLETTGLSEQTIRKHESNCWVIGLLECQYGYHDTFSPEIFSGEPSFLYEFKRKFSDSKYAVASYKATWRKLARYIRARP
;
A
#
# COMPACT_ATOMS: atom_id res chain seq x y z
N MET A 1 43.01 22.42 -17.44
CA MET A 1 42.33 23.54 -16.73
C MET A 1 42.67 23.60 -15.24
N SER A 2 42.72 22.47 -14.53
CA SER A 2 42.90 22.38 -13.06
C SER A 2 44.18 23.04 -12.48
N LYS A 3 45.35 22.92 -13.11
CA LYS A 3 46.63 23.49 -12.59
C LYS A 3 46.56 25.01 -12.34
N ASN A 4 46.03 25.77 -13.30
CA ASN A 4 45.90 27.23 -13.17
C ASN A 4 44.94 27.62 -12.04
N LEU A 5 43.94 26.77 -11.76
CA LEU A 5 42.95 26.98 -10.72
C LEU A 5 43.51 26.68 -9.32
N ILE A 6 44.30 25.62 -9.19
CA ILE A 6 45.04 25.27 -7.97
C ILE A 6 45.97 26.41 -7.54
N ASP A 7 46.75 26.96 -8.48
CA ASP A 7 47.70 28.04 -8.18
C ASP A 7 46.98 29.32 -7.70
N ARG A 8 45.83 29.65 -8.30
CA ARG A 8 45.00 30.80 -7.86
C ARG A 8 44.43 30.60 -6.46
N VAL A 9 43.99 29.38 -6.14
CA VAL A 9 43.36 29.06 -4.86
C VAL A 9 44.39 28.97 -3.73
N ARG A 10 45.63 28.54 -4.01
CA ARG A 10 46.72 28.48 -3.03
C ARG A 10 46.98 29.82 -2.35
N GLN A 11 46.75 30.94 -3.05
CA GLN A 11 46.94 32.29 -2.52
C GLN A 11 45.78 32.78 -1.63
N LEU A 12 44.66 32.06 -1.58
CA LEU A 12 43.52 32.45 -0.75
C LEU A 12 43.82 32.18 0.72
N ARG A 13 43.27 33.04 1.59
CA ARG A 13 43.31 32.87 3.05
C ARG A 13 42.70 31.52 3.42
N GLN A 14 43.38 30.80 4.29
CA GLN A 14 42.85 29.59 4.91
C GLN A 14 42.07 29.94 6.18
N SER A 15 40.93 29.29 6.38
CA SER A 15 40.16 29.30 7.62
C SER A 15 40.27 27.96 8.33
N GLU A 16 39.86 27.91 9.60
CA GLU A 16 39.73 26.66 10.38
C GLU A 16 38.50 25.84 9.99
N ALA A 17 37.70 26.32 9.03
CA ALA A 17 36.41 25.74 8.70
C ALA A 17 36.53 24.32 8.11
N ALA A 18 35.50 23.53 8.36
CA ALA A 18 35.29 22.23 7.76
C ALA A 18 34.19 22.30 6.72
N TRP A 19 34.43 21.78 5.53
CA TRP A 19 33.40 21.67 4.50
C TRP A 19 32.98 20.22 4.29
N LEU A 20 31.69 19.98 4.18
CA LEU A 20 31.09 18.73 3.73
C LEU A 20 30.97 18.79 2.20
N CYS A 21 31.32 17.71 1.51
CA CYS A 21 31.16 17.59 0.07
C CYS A 21 30.55 16.24 -0.27
N THR A 22 29.41 16.25 -0.95
CA THR A 22 28.76 15.04 -1.50
C THR A 22 28.68 15.11 -3.01
N ALA A 23 28.86 13.96 -3.68
CA ALA A 23 28.59 13.77 -5.10
C ALA A 23 27.68 12.54 -5.28
N ARG A 24 26.39 12.76 -5.47
CA ARG A 24 25.37 11.69 -5.48
C ARG A 24 24.25 11.96 -6.47
N ARG A 25 23.37 10.99 -6.72
CA ARG A 25 22.13 11.22 -7.47
C ARG A 25 21.31 12.31 -6.78
N ALA A 26 20.85 13.28 -7.54
CA ALA A 26 19.99 14.34 -7.04
C ALA A 26 18.62 13.75 -6.65
N PRO A 27 17.98 14.26 -5.58
CA PRO A 27 16.61 13.90 -5.21
C PRO A 27 15.60 14.65 -6.09
N MET A 28 15.75 14.51 -7.40
CA MET A 28 14.84 15.06 -8.40
C MET A 28 14.91 14.26 -9.70
N TRP A 29 13.80 14.24 -10.42
CA TRP A 29 13.73 13.70 -11.77
C TRP A 29 13.87 14.81 -12.81
N VAL A 30 14.65 14.54 -13.85
CA VAL A 30 14.64 15.31 -15.10
C VAL A 30 13.95 14.45 -16.15
N ALA A 31 12.90 14.99 -16.78
CA ALA A 31 12.12 14.30 -17.80
C ALA A 31 12.15 15.07 -19.13
N PRO A 32 13.19 14.87 -19.97
CA PRO A 32 13.27 15.49 -21.29
C PRO A 32 12.21 14.91 -22.23
N LYS A 33 11.70 15.70 -23.18
CA LYS A 33 10.66 15.24 -24.14
C LYS A 33 11.04 14.03 -25.00
N LYS A 34 12.33 13.72 -25.15
CA LYS A 34 12.85 12.72 -26.10
C LYS A 34 13.70 11.62 -25.47
N GLN A 35 13.75 11.55 -24.13
CA GLN A 35 14.57 10.57 -23.40
C GLN A 35 13.81 10.10 -22.16
N PRO A 36 14.09 8.87 -21.67
CA PRO A 36 13.55 8.41 -20.39
C PRO A 36 13.90 9.38 -19.26
N PRO A 37 13.02 9.54 -18.25
CA PRO A 37 13.35 10.29 -17.05
C PRO A 37 14.62 9.74 -16.39
N TYR A 38 15.48 10.64 -15.92
CA TYR A 38 16.70 10.27 -15.22
C TYR A 38 16.94 11.16 -14.00
N ARG A 39 17.76 10.68 -13.07
CA ARG A 39 18.24 11.46 -11.94
C ARG A 39 19.64 11.99 -12.26
N PRO A 40 19.85 13.31 -12.38
CA PRO A 40 21.20 13.83 -12.54
C PRO A 40 22.00 13.62 -11.24
N TYR A 41 23.31 13.87 -11.28
CA TYR A 41 24.14 13.96 -10.10
C TYR A 41 24.24 15.40 -9.60
N VAL A 42 24.27 15.55 -8.28
CA VAL A 42 24.54 16.81 -7.60
C VAL A 42 25.87 16.71 -6.85
N VAL A 43 26.73 17.71 -7.05
CA VAL A 43 27.88 18.00 -6.19
C VAL A 43 27.48 19.16 -5.29
N LEU A 44 27.32 18.87 -4.00
CA LEU A 44 26.90 19.85 -2.99
C LEU A 44 28.04 20.04 -1.98
N ILE A 45 28.41 21.31 -1.78
CA ILE A 45 29.48 21.72 -0.86
C ILE A 45 28.87 22.61 0.20
N VAL A 46 28.97 22.20 1.46
CA VAL A 46 28.36 22.87 2.62
C VAL A 46 29.43 23.16 3.66
N GLU A 47 29.40 24.34 4.26
CA GLU A 47 30.23 24.64 5.42
C GLU A 47 29.62 24.02 6.68
N GLN A 48 30.34 23.12 7.35
CA GLN A 48 29.77 22.22 8.37
C GLN A 48 29.18 22.97 9.58
N GLU A 49 29.82 24.05 10.02
CA GLU A 49 29.43 24.78 11.25
C GLU A 49 28.26 25.73 11.03
N THR A 50 28.16 26.31 9.83
CA THR A 50 27.16 27.33 9.50
C THR A 50 26.03 26.78 8.62
N GLU A 51 26.14 25.53 8.18
CA GLU A 51 25.27 24.86 7.20
C GLU A 51 25.11 25.64 5.89
N LEU A 52 26.04 26.58 5.64
CA LEU A 52 26.00 27.42 4.46
C LEU A 52 26.37 26.61 3.22
N VAL A 53 25.45 26.56 2.25
CA VAL A 53 25.74 26.00 0.92
C VAL A 53 26.74 26.90 0.20
N ARG A 54 27.98 26.41 0.07
CA ARG A 54 29.08 27.10 -0.62
C ARG A 54 28.95 27.00 -2.13
N ARG A 55 28.48 25.85 -2.62
CA ARG A 55 28.27 25.60 -4.05
C ARG A 55 27.36 24.40 -4.27
N THR A 56 26.56 24.50 -5.32
CA THR A 56 25.80 23.38 -5.90
C THR A 56 26.16 23.27 -7.37
N THR A 57 26.43 22.07 -7.86
CA THR A 57 26.67 21.80 -9.28
C THR A 57 25.90 20.57 -9.69
N VAL A 58 25.18 20.64 -10.81
CA VAL A 58 24.40 19.52 -11.37
C VAL A 58 25.11 18.99 -12.61
N LYS A 59 25.17 17.66 -12.75
CA LYS A 59 25.78 16.94 -13.87
C LYS A 59 24.89 15.79 -14.30
N ASP A 60 24.78 15.54 -15.59
CA ASP A 60 23.97 14.41 -16.08
C ASP A 60 24.64 13.05 -15.81
N GLU A 61 25.97 13.04 -15.79
CA GLU A 61 26.81 11.86 -15.55
C GLU A 61 27.45 11.87 -14.16
N ARG A 62 27.87 10.69 -13.68
CA ARG A 62 28.57 10.54 -12.40
C ARG A 62 29.83 11.43 -12.40
N PRO A 63 29.97 12.38 -11.45
CA PRO A 63 31.11 13.27 -11.41
C PRO A 63 32.42 12.51 -11.22
N THR A 64 33.39 12.75 -12.09
CA THR A 64 34.76 12.24 -11.90
C THR A 64 35.46 12.99 -10.76
N PRO A 65 36.54 12.45 -10.18
CA PRO A 65 37.32 13.18 -9.18
C PRO A 65 37.74 14.57 -9.64
N ASP A 66 38.12 14.76 -10.91
CA ASP A 66 38.51 16.08 -11.43
C ASP A 66 37.32 17.07 -11.46
N VAL A 67 36.10 16.61 -11.74
CA VAL A 67 34.89 17.46 -11.70
C VAL A 67 34.57 17.88 -10.27
N VAL A 68 34.70 16.96 -9.30
CA VAL A 68 34.49 17.28 -7.88
C VAL A 68 35.57 18.23 -7.37
N LEU A 69 36.83 18.01 -7.74
CA LEU A 69 37.94 18.92 -7.42
C LEU A 69 37.69 20.31 -7.98
N GLU A 70 37.27 20.43 -9.24
CA GLU A 70 36.94 21.72 -9.84
C GLU A 70 35.82 22.43 -9.08
N ALA A 71 34.75 21.72 -8.69
CA ALA A 71 33.68 22.29 -7.89
C ALA A 71 34.17 22.80 -6.53
N LEU A 72 35.05 22.06 -5.85
CA LEU A 72 35.68 22.46 -4.59
C LEU A 72 36.53 23.72 -4.74
N LEU A 73 37.43 23.74 -5.72
CA LEU A 73 38.29 24.90 -6.00
C LEU A 73 37.48 26.14 -6.36
N GLU A 74 36.41 25.96 -7.13
CA GLU A 74 35.51 27.05 -7.48
C GLU A 74 34.66 27.53 -6.29
N ALA A 75 34.31 26.67 -5.33
CA ALA A 75 33.66 27.07 -4.07
C ALA A 75 34.58 27.94 -3.18
N MET A 76 35.90 27.71 -3.24
CA MET A 76 36.91 28.52 -2.53
C MET A 76 37.00 29.96 -3.05
N LYS A 77 36.67 30.19 -4.32
CA LYS A 77 36.66 31.52 -4.94
C LYS A 77 35.48 32.41 -4.48
N GLY A 78 34.59 31.89 -3.63
CA GLY A 78 33.46 32.63 -3.03
C GLY A 78 32.26 32.82 -3.96
N PRO A 79 31.19 33.48 -3.48
CA PRO A 79 29.90 33.52 -4.17
C PRO A 79 29.95 34.23 -5.52
N LEU A 80 29.06 33.81 -6.44
CA LEU A 80 28.92 34.33 -7.80
C LEU A 80 28.68 35.85 -7.84
N LEU A 81 28.03 36.42 -6.82
CA LEU A 81 27.75 37.85 -6.65
C LEU A 81 28.95 38.67 -6.11
N GLY A 82 30.13 38.05 -5.96
CA GLY A 82 31.33 38.74 -5.51
C GLY A 82 31.20 39.33 -4.09
N PRO A 83 31.75 40.53 -3.81
CA PRO A 83 31.73 41.14 -2.47
C PRO A 83 30.33 41.36 -1.91
N LEU A 84 29.34 41.59 -2.78
CA LEU A 84 27.94 41.78 -2.40
C LEU A 84 27.36 40.49 -1.79
N GLY A 85 27.75 39.33 -2.32
CA GLY A 85 27.35 38.03 -1.79
C GLY A 85 27.91 37.76 -0.39
N SER A 86 29.17 38.17 -0.13
CA SER A 86 29.76 38.06 1.21
C SER A 86 29.10 38.99 2.24
N LEU A 87 28.58 40.14 1.82
CA LEU A 87 27.79 41.07 2.67
C LEU A 87 26.41 40.51 3.02
N LEU A 88 25.82 39.72 2.12
CA LEU A 88 24.53 39.05 2.29
C LEU A 88 24.61 37.68 2.97
N GLY A 89 25.79 37.30 3.49
CA GLY A 89 25.96 36.04 4.22
C GLY A 89 26.23 34.81 3.36
N PHE A 90 26.43 34.92 2.04
CA PHE A 90 26.74 33.79 1.14
C PHE A 90 28.21 33.29 1.23
N GLY A 91 28.87 33.54 2.37
CA GLY A 91 30.24 33.12 2.63
C GLY A 91 31.30 34.02 2.01
N LYS A 92 32.53 33.92 2.55
CA LYS A 92 33.71 34.66 2.08
C LYS A 92 34.61 33.77 1.23
N ARG A 93 35.37 34.37 0.31
CA ARG A 93 36.46 33.68 -0.40
C ARG A 93 37.46 33.09 0.60
N GLY A 94 37.91 31.86 0.39
CA GLY A 94 38.88 31.22 1.28
C GLY A 94 38.96 29.71 1.09
N ARG A 95 40.07 29.14 1.55
CA ARG A 95 40.30 27.69 1.65
C ARG A 95 39.82 27.20 3.03
N PRO A 96 39.11 26.07 3.14
CA PRO A 96 38.87 25.43 4.43
C PRO A 96 40.14 24.78 4.98
N ALA A 97 40.13 24.39 6.26
CA ALA A 97 41.18 23.54 6.83
C ALA A 97 40.99 22.08 6.41
N ARG A 98 39.73 21.64 6.31
CA ARG A 98 39.36 20.27 5.99
C ARG A 98 38.13 20.17 5.07
N ILE A 99 38.12 19.15 4.23
CA ILE A 99 36.97 18.72 3.43
C ILE A 99 36.64 17.27 3.84
N LEU A 100 35.38 17.03 4.15
CA LEU A 100 34.85 15.72 4.51
C LEU A 100 33.97 15.22 3.36
N LEU A 101 34.32 14.09 2.76
CA LEU A 101 33.55 13.44 1.70
C LEU A 101 32.86 12.17 2.20
N ASP A 102 31.65 11.95 1.72
CA ASP A 102 30.84 10.76 2.04
C ASP A 102 31.01 9.59 1.06
N ASP A 103 31.85 9.79 0.03
CA ASP A 103 32.32 8.76 -0.89
C ASP A 103 33.81 8.46 -0.57
N PRO A 104 34.14 7.23 -0.13
CA PRO A 104 35.52 6.87 0.26
C PRO A 104 36.49 6.87 -0.93
N ASP A 105 36.04 6.54 -2.14
CA ASP A 105 36.87 6.50 -3.33
C ASP A 105 37.23 7.92 -3.78
N LEU A 106 36.24 8.83 -3.72
CA LEU A 106 36.49 10.25 -3.96
C LEU A 106 37.42 10.85 -2.90
N ALA A 107 37.21 10.53 -1.61
CA ALA A 107 38.10 10.99 -0.54
C ALA A 107 39.55 10.55 -0.78
N GLN A 108 39.76 9.27 -1.09
CA GLN A 108 41.07 8.72 -1.38
C GLN A 108 41.71 9.37 -2.61
N SER A 109 40.95 9.56 -3.69
CA SER A 109 41.45 10.16 -4.93
C SER A 109 41.76 11.66 -4.80
N LEU A 110 41.03 12.39 -3.97
CA LEU A 110 41.15 13.85 -3.86
C LEU A 110 42.18 14.29 -2.82
N ALA A 111 42.45 13.47 -1.80
CA ALA A 111 43.33 13.84 -0.70
C ALA A 111 44.73 14.32 -1.13
N PRO A 112 45.46 13.65 -2.04
CA PRO A 112 46.77 14.12 -2.48
C PRO A 112 46.70 15.48 -3.19
N ARG A 113 45.64 15.72 -3.96
CA ARG A 113 45.46 16.93 -4.77
C ARG A 113 45.05 18.13 -3.91
N LEU A 114 44.26 17.90 -2.86
CA LEU A 114 43.87 18.93 -1.89
C LEU A 114 45.01 19.27 -0.92
N ALA A 115 45.89 18.30 -0.62
CA ALA A 115 47.10 18.55 0.15
C ALA A 115 48.05 19.55 -0.54
N GLU A 116 48.06 19.64 -1.88
CA GLU A 116 48.85 20.64 -2.63
C GLU A 116 48.46 22.11 -2.33
N ILE A 117 47.28 22.31 -1.71
CA ILE A 117 46.78 23.61 -1.25
C ILE A 117 46.49 23.58 0.26
N ASP A 118 47.22 22.76 1.02
CA ASP A 118 47.13 22.63 2.48
C ASP A 118 45.72 22.31 3.03
N VAL A 119 44.83 21.72 2.22
CA VAL A 119 43.49 21.30 2.65
C VAL A 119 43.51 19.81 2.96
N ARG A 120 43.17 19.43 4.19
CA ARG A 120 43.00 18.01 4.56
C ARG A 120 41.70 17.48 3.96
N CYS A 121 41.71 16.22 3.53
CA CYS A 121 40.56 15.60 2.89
C CYS A 121 40.40 14.20 3.46
N ASP A 122 39.27 13.96 4.12
CA ASP A 122 39.01 12.72 4.84
C ASP A 122 37.63 12.17 4.45
N TYR A 123 37.51 10.84 4.46
CA TYR A 123 36.20 10.20 4.40
C TYR A 123 35.46 10.41 5.71
N SER A 124 34.18 10.77 5.62
CA SER A 124 33.26 10.81 6.75
C SER A 124 31.88 10.34 6.28
N PRO A 125 31.20 9.44 6.99
CA PRO A 125 29.79 9.17 6.76
C PRO A 125 28.99 10.49 6.77
N PRO A 126 27.92 10.59 5.95
CA PRO A 126 27.15 11.82 5.85
C PRO A 126 26.50 12.15 7.20
N PRO A 127 26.80 13.31 7.81
CA PRO A 127 26.19 13.71 9.08
C PRO A 127 24.70 13.99 8.90
N GLN A 128 23.96 14.03 10.01
CA GLN A 128 22.51 14.28 9.97
C GLN A 128 22.17 15.62 9.30
N SER A 129 22.94 16.68 9.56
CA SER A 129 22.73 18.00 8.93
C SER A 129 22.79 17.95 7.40
N LEU A 130 23.70 17.16 6.82
CA LEU A 130 23.75 16.99 5.37
C LEU A 130 22.50 16.27 4.83
N LYS A 131 22.00 15.27 5.56
CA LYS A 131 20.77 14.56 5.19
C LYS A 131 19.56 15.48 5.26
N ASP A 132 19.50 16.34 6.28
CA ASP A 132 18.42 17.31 6.45
C ASP A 132 18.41 18.32 5.29
N ILE A 133 19.58 18.86 4.92
CA ILE A 133 19.72 19.74 3.74
C ILE A 133 19.26 19.05 2.45
N LEU A 134 19.63 17.78 2.24
CA LEU A 134 19.21 17.02 1.06
C LEU A 134 17.69 16.79 1.05
N ARG A 135 17.08 16.52 2.22
CA ARG A 135 15.64 16.34 2.37
C ARG A 135 14.87 17.65 2.15
N GLU A 136 15.38 18.77 2.65
CA GLU A 136 14.81 20.09 2.37
C GLU A 136 14.91 20.45 0.89
N MET A 137 16.04 20.13 0.26
CA MET A 137 16.25 20.32 -1.17
C MET A 137 15.26 19.48 -1.98
N GLU A 138 15.05 18.21 -1.61
CA GLU A 138 14.01 17.35 -2.22
C GLU A 138 12.64 18.00 -2.10
N ALA A 139 12.20 18.33 -0.89
CA ALA A 139 10.89 18.92 -0.65
C ALA A 139 10.68 20.21 -1.46
N HIS A 140 11.73 21.03 -1.55
CA HIS A 140 11.70 22.26 -2.34
C HIS A 140 11.59 21.99 -3.85
N LEU A 141 12.30 20.99 -4.37
CA LEU A 141 12.35 20.68 -5.81
C LEU A 141 11.10 19.93 -6.28
N THR A 142 10.60 18.98 -5.48
CA THR A 142 9.41 18.16 -5.80
C THR A 142 8.10 18.85 -5.45
N LYS A 143 8.15 19.87 -4.56
CA LYS A 143 6.96 20.50 -3.96
C LYS A 143 6.08 19.51 -3.21
N GLN A 144 6.67 18.43 -2.71
CA GLN A 144 6.00 17.36 -1.99
C GLN A 144 6.80 17.01 -0.74
N GLU A 145 6.14 16.40 0.24
CA GLU A 145 6.85 15.86 1.39
C GLU A 145 7.66 14.61 0.96
N PRO A 146 8.97 14.56 1.26
CA PRO A 146 9.80 13.40 0.93
C PRO A 146 9.28 12.10 1.53
N ILE A 147 9.14 11.08 0.69
CA ILE A 147 8.78 9.73 1.11
C ILE A 147 10.02 9.10 1.77
N PRO A 148 9.99 8.74 3.07
CA PRO A 148 11.15 8.14 3.72
C PRO A 148 11.44 6.74 3.16
N GLY A 149 12.71 6.43 2.89
CA GLY A 149 13.09 5.08 2.44
C GLY A 149 12.91 4.02 3.53
N LEU A 150 12.77 2.77 3.12
CA LEU A 150 12.50 1.62 4.01
C LEU A 150 13.60 1.41 5.07
N LEU A 151 14.87 1.63 4.71
CA LEU A 151 16.00 1.50 5.64
C LEU A 151 16.00 2.53 6.77
N SER A 152 15.22 3.60 6.64
CA SER A 152 15.07 4.58 7.71
C SER A 152 14.05 4.13 8.77
N ALA A 153 13.30 3.04 8.54
CA ALA A 153 12.34 2.52 9.51
C ALA A 153 13.06 1.92 10.73
N PRO A 154 12.63 2.21 11.97
CA PRO A 154 13.22 1.61 13.15
C PRO A 154 13.21 0.08 13.08
N GLY A 155 14.40 -0.52 13.25
CA GLY A 155 14.59 -1.97 13.18
C GLY A 155 14.68 -2.56 11.77
N ALA A 156 14.50 -1.77 10.71
CA ALA A 156 14.76 -2.23 9.35
C ALA A 156 16.26 -2.41 9.13
N THR A 157 16.64 -3.49 8.45
CA THR A 157 18.02 -3.82 8.14
C THR A 157 18.16 -4.04 6.63
N GLU A 158 19.37 -3.84 6.09
CA GLU A 158 19.64 -4.10 4.68
C GLU A 158 19.22 -5.50 4.25
N PRO A 159 19.53 -6.59 4.98
CA PRO A 159 19.10 -7.93 4.59
C PRO A 159 17.58 -8.10 4.56
N LEU A 160 16.86 -7.46 5.49
CA LEU A 160 15.40 -7.53 5.54
C LEU A 160 14.75 -6.80 4.36
N VAL A 161 15.26 -5.61 4.01
CA VAL A 161 14.71 -4.86 2.87
C VAL A 161 15.09 -5.55 1.57
N ARG A 162 16.32 -6.08 1.44
CA ARG A 162 16.70 -6.94 0.31
C ARG A 162 15.73 -8.11 0.14
N ASP A 163 15.41 -8.80 1.23
CA ASP A 163 14.48 -9.94 1.21
C ASP A 163 13.11 -9.56 0.64
N LEU A 164 12.60 -8.37 1.00
CA LEU A 164 11.37 -7.82 0.43
C LEU A 164 11.50 -7.60 -1.09
N PHE A 165 12.57 -6.96 -1.57
CA PHE A 165 12.78 -6.69 -3.00
C PHE A 165 12.94 -7.99 -3.80
N ASP A 166 13.69 -8.96 -3.28
CA ASP A 166 13.82 -10.30 -3.88
C ASP A 166 12.44 -10.97 -3.99
N ALA A 167 11.67 -10.98 -2.89
CA ALA A 167 10.34 -11.56 -2.84
C ALA A 167 9.37 -10.86 -3.80
N ALA A 168 9.42 -9.53 -3.89
CA ALA A 168 8.58 -8.73 -4.77
C ALA A 168 8.92 -9.00 -6.24
N ALA A 169 10.20 -9.09 -6.59
CA ALA A 169 10.63 -9.39 -7.95
C ALA A 169 10.15 -10.79 -8.39
N ASP A 170 10.26 -11.78 -7.51
CA ASP A 170 9.76 -13.13 -7.80
C ASP A 170 8.24 -13.19 -7.85
N TYR A 171 7.54 -12.53 -6.93
CA TYR A 171 6.08 -12.40 -6.96
C TYR A 171 5.60 -11.78 -8.28
N TYR A 172 6.25 -10.70 -8.75
CA TYR A 172 5.91 -10.05 -10.01
C TYR A 172 6.04 -11.00 -11.20
N ARG A 173 7.20 -11.67 -11.31
CA ARG A 173 7.49 -12.63 -12.40
C ARG A 173 6.51 -13.80 -12.42
N GLN A 174 6.05 -14.23 -11.25
CA GLN A 174 5.07 -15.32 -11.14
C GLN A 174 3.64 -14.87 -11.41
N SER A 175 3.36 -13.56 -11.29
CA SER A 175 2.09 -12.92 -11.62
C SER A 175 0.86 -13.64 -11.02
N PRO A 176 0.78 -13.81 -9.70
CA PRO A 176 -0.30 -14.56 -9.05
C PRO A 176 -1.70 -13.99 -9.31
N TRP A 177 -1.81 -12.69 -9.60
CA TRP A 177 -3.04 -12.00 -10.01
C TRP A 177 -3.66 -12.52 -11.32
N ARG A 178 -2.94 -13.33 -12.10
CA ARG A 178 -3.52 -14.06 -13.24
C ARG A 178 -4.42 -15.22 -12.83
N TRP A 179 -4.36 -15.62 -11.56
CA TRP A 179 -4.93 -16.86 -11.06
C TRP A 179 -5.88 -16.65 -9.87
N ILE A 180 -5.66 -15.57 -9.10
CA ILE A 180 -6.46 -15.19 -7.95
C ILE A 180 -7.17 -13.87 -8.30
N ASP A 181 -8.50 -13.84 -8.19
CA ASP A 181 -9.29 -12.63 -8.36
C ASP A 181 -9.09 -11.65 -7.18
N SER A 182 -9.55 -10.41 -7.35
CA SER A 182 -9.47 -9.37 -6.31
C SER A 182 -10.66 -9.38 -5.35
N GLU A 183 -11.66 -10.23 -5.60
CA GLU A 183 -12.89 -10.32 -4.78
C GLU A 183 -12.73 -11.30 -3.63
N SER A 184 -11.77 -12.23 -3.78
CA SER A 184 -11.39 -13.20 -2.77
C SER A 184 -10.15 -12.76 -2.02
N SER A 185 -10.02 -13.25 -0.79
CA SER A 185 -8.93 -12.87 0.11
C SER A 185 -8.31 -14.08 0.81
N ILE A 186 -7.08 -13.90 1.28
CA ILE A 186 -6.27 -14.93 1.95
C ILE A 186 -6.06 -14.51 3.40
N GLU A 187 -6.47 -15.32 4.37
CA GLU A 187 -6.04 -15.15 5.76
C GLU A 187 -4.58 -15.61 5.89
N ILE A 188 -3.71 -14.73 6.38
CA ILE A 188 -2.28 -14.99 6.59
C ILE A 188 -1.95 -14.85 8.07
N ARG A 189 -1.22 -15.83 8.63
CA ARG A 189 -0.67 -15.81 10.00
C ARG A 189 0.83 -16.00 9.98
N TYR A 190 1.57 -15.04 10.52
CA TYR A 190 3.03 -15.06 10.60
C TYR A 190 3.53 -14.49 11.94
N PRO A 191 3.97 -15.36 12.88
CA PRO A 191 3.97 -16.83 12.84
C PRO A 191 2.55 -17.43 12.88
N PRO A 192 2.34 -18.76 12.77
CA PRO A 192 0.99 -19.34 12.72
C PRO A 192 0.16 -19.11 13.98
N ALA A 193 0.82 -18.92 15.14
CA ALA A 193 0.19 -18.54 16.41
C ALA A 193 -0.05 -17.03 16.55
N GLY A 194 0.38 -16.22 15.58
CA GLY A 194 0.21 -14.77 15.57
C GLY A 194 -1.20 -14.35 15.16
N ARG A 195 -1.43 -13.02 15.22
CA ARG A 195 -2.70 -12.44 14.72
C ARG A 195 -2.84 -12.69 13.22
N PRO A 196 -4.05 -12.97 12.73
CA PRO A 196 -4.29 -13.00 11.29
C PRO A 196 -4.20 -11.58 10.72
N ARG A 197 -3.77 -11.51 9.47
CA ARG A 197 -3.97 -10.38 8.57
C ARG A 197 -4.58 -10.91 7.30
N TYR A 198 -5.27 -10.06 6.56
CA TYR A 198 -6.02 -10.51 5.40
C TYR A 198 -5.45 -9.88 4.13
N ALA A 199 -5.06 -10.73 3.19
CA ALA A 199 -4.42 -10.35 1.95
C ALA A 199 -5.40 -10.32 0.78
N VAL A 200 -5.30 -9.29 -0.05
CA VAL A 200 -5.93 -9.22 -1.36
C VAL A 200 -4.84 -9.11 -2.42
N VAL A 201 -4.87 -10.02 -3.39
CA VAL A 201 -3.96 -10.00 -4.54
C VAL A 201 -4.48 -8.96 -5.53
N MET A 202 -3.69 -7.92 -5.80
CA MET A 202 -4.07 -6.85 -6.73
C MET A 202 -3.60 -7.17 -8.15
N GLY A 203 -4.44 -6.88 -9.15
CA GLY A 203 -4.06 -6.95 -10.56
C GLY A 203 -5.06 -7.63 -11.50
N SER A 204 -6.12 -8.25 -10.98
CA SER A 204 -7.20 -8.87 -11.78
C SER A 204 -7.86 -7.88 -12.75
N GLY A 205 -8.05 -6.63 -12.32
CA GLY A 205 -8.62 -5.54 -13.13
C GLY A 205 -7.63 -4.83 -14.06
N GLY A 206 -6.33 -5.14 -13.98
CA GLY A 206 -5.30 -4.63 -14.90
C GLY A 206 -4.79 -3.21 -14.65
N GLU A 207 -5.29 -2.49 -13.63
CA GLU A 207 -4.89 -1.10 -13.35
C GLU A 207 -3.72 -0.99 -12.35
N ALA A 208 -3.76 -1.76 -11.26
CA ALA A 208 -2.73 -1.78 -10.22
C ALA A 208 -2.35 -3.21 -9.85
N PHE A 209 -1.05 -3.50 -9.78
CA PHE A 209 -0.53 -4.82 -9.45
C PHE A 209 0.18 -4.79 -8.10
N GLY A 210 -0.01 -5.84 -7.29
CA GLY A 210 0.55 -5.82 -5.94
C GLY A 210 -0.11 -6.78 -4.95
N LEU A 211 -0.03 -6.40 -3.69
CA LEU A 211 -0.61 -7.10 -2.55
C LEU A 211 -1.00 -6.09 -1.47
N SER A 212 -2.26 -6.11 -1.05
CA SER A 212 -2.77 -5.32 0.09
C SER A 212 -2.99 -6.22 1.31
N LEU A 213 -2.64 -5.74 2.50
CA LEU A 213 -2.85 -6.40 3.78
C LEU A 213 -3.71 -5.53 4.70
N TYR A 214 -4.79 -6.13 5.21
CA TYR A 214 -5.74 -5.53 6.13
C TYR A 214 -5.60 -6.13 7.53
N GLU A 215 -5.83 -5.30 8.56
CA GLU A 215 -5.61 -5.68 9.96
C GLU A 215 -6.76 -6.49 10.57
N SER A 216 -7.98 -6.31 10.05
CA SER A 216 -9.19 -7.00 10.51
C SER A 216 -10.08 -7.45 9.34
N ARG A 217 -11.07 -8.31 9.63
CA ARG A 217 -12.10 -8.67 8.63
C ARG A 217 -12.98 -7.48 8.30
N ASP A 218 -13.25 -6.63 9.28
CA ASP A 218 -14.04 -5.41 9.09
C ASP A 218 -13.33 -4.47 8.13
N ASP A 219 -12.02 -4.22 8.30
CA ASP A 219 -11.22 -3.40 7.37
C ASP A 219 -11.23 -3.99 5.95
N LEU A 220 -11.11 -5.32 5.84
CA LEU A 220 -11.16 -6.01 4.56
C LEU A 220 -12.55 -5.93 3.90
N HIS A 221 -13.62 -6.13 4.67
CA HIS A 221 -14.99 -6.03 4.20
C HIS A 221 -15.25 -4.62 3.66
N VAL A 222 -14.87 -3.61 4.43
CA VAL A 222 -14.96 -2.20 4.07
C VAL A 222 -14.15 -1.89 2.80
N ALA A 223 -12.98 -2.51 2.62
CA ALA A 223 -12.18 -2.35 1.40
C ALA A 223 -12.77 -3.00 0.14
N LEU A 224 -13.46 -4.13 0.28
CA LEU A 224 -13.98 -4.90 -0.86
C LEU A 224 -15.39 -4.47 -1.27
N PHE A 225 -16.24 -4.06 -0.32
CA PHE A 225 -17.68 -3.87 -0.57
C PHE A 225 -18.17 -2.43 -0.45
N SER A 226 -17.29 -1.46 -0.21
CA SER A 226 -17.72 -0.06 -0.19
C SER A 226 -18.07 0.45 -1.59
N ALA A 227 -19.17 1.22 -1.69
CA ALA A 227 -19.58 1.93 -2.90
C ALA A 227 -18.53 2.97 -3.37
N GLU A 228 -17.67 3.46 -2.48
CA GLU A 228 -16.57 4.38 -2.80
C GLU A 228 -15.23 3.86 -2.24
N PRO A 229 -14.66 2.78 -2.81
CA PRO A 229 -13.49 2.10 -2.26
C PRO A 229 -12.30 3.05 -2.04
N GLU A 230 -12.06 3.98 -2.96
CA GLU A 230 -10.95 4.94 -2.87
C GLU A 230 -11.05 5.84 -1.62
N ARG A 231 -12.25 6.37 -1.32
CA ARG A 231 -12.46 7.24 -0.13
C ARG A 231 -12.44 6.47 1.16
N VAL A 232 -12.79 5.20 1.10
CA VAL A 232 -12.94 4.34 2.28
C VAL A 232 -11.63 3.65 2.65
N VAL A 233 -10.77 3.37 1.67
CA VAL A 233 -9.38 2.93 1.89
C VAL A 233 -8.56 4.00 2.65
N GLU A 234 -8.95 5.28 2.57
CA GLU A 234 -8.37 6.36 3.39
C GLU A 234 -8.88 6.38 4.84
N GLN A 235 -9.92 5.60 5.17
CA GLN A 235 -10.57 5.54 6.48
C GLN A 235 -10.26 4.26 7.26
N ILE A 236 -9.55 3.30 6.64
CA ILE A 236 -9.14 2.04 7.28
C ILE A 236 -7.61 1.91 7.36
N SER A 237 -7.13 1.12 8.31
CA SER A 237 -5.71 0.82 8.45
C SER A 237 -5.32 -0.33 7.53
N TRP A 238 -4.39 -0.07 6.61
CA TRP A 238 -3.84 -1.09 5.72
C TRP A 238 -2.40 -0.78 5.35
N PHE A 239 -1.69 -1.80 4.88
CA PHE A 239 -0.38 -1.63 4.27
C PHE A 239 -0.23 -2.65 3.16
N GLY A 240 0.57 -2.32 2.16
CA GLY A 240 0.68 -3.12 0.96
C GLY A 240 1.93 -2.82 0.18
N LEU A 241 2.12 -3.57 -0.89
CA LEU A 241 3.12 -3.31 -1.91
C LEU A 241 2.39 -3.16 -3.24
N VAL A 242 2.65 -2.05 -3.92
CA VAL A 242 2.15 -1.78 -5.27
C VAL A 242 3.35 -1.65 -6.19
N PHE A 243 3.27 -2.25 -7.37
CA PHE A 243 4.28 -2.13 -8.40
C PHE A 243 4.09 -0.83 -9.18
N GLU A 244 5.14 -0.02 -9.20
CA GLU A 244 5.10 1.32 -9.76
C GLU A 244 6.29 1.63 -10.66
N LYS A 245 6.25 2.82 -11.25
CA LYS A 245 7.40 3.43 -11.94
C LYS A 245 8.40 3.99 -10.92
N PRO A 246 9.70 4.06 -11.27
CA PRO A 246 10.72 4.57 -10.36
C PRO A 246 10.47 6.01 -9.89
N MET A 247 9.71 6.80 -10.65
CA MET A 247 9.39 8.19 -10.30
C MET A 247 8.51 8.35 -9.05
N LEU A 248 7.82 7.29 -8.62
CA LEU A 248 6.97 7.29 -7.43
C LEU A 248 7.66 6.70 -6.20
N MET A 249 8.88 6.18 -6.36
CA MET A 249 9.67 5.61 -5.27
C MET A 249 10.31 6.70 -4.42
N SER A 250 10.63 6.37 -3.17
CA SER A 250 11.53 7.17 -2.35
C SER A 250 12.91 7.25 -3.01
N PHE A 251 13.53 8.44 -3.03
CA PHE A 251 14.91 8.57 -3.49
C PHE A 251 15.90 7.81 -2.62
N ASP A 252 15.64 7.68 -1.31
CA ASP A 252 16.46 6.87 -0.41
C ASP A 252 16.44 5.39 -0.82
N ASP A 253 15.26 4.87 -1.20
CA ASP A 253 15.14 3.49 -1.66
C ASP A 253 15.82 3.30 -3.01
N LEU A 254 15.68 4.25 -3.95
CA LEU A 254 16.39 4.21 -5.24
C LEU A 254 17.91 4.24 -5.05
N ASP A 255 18.41 5.07 -4.15
CA ASP A 255 19.84 5.14 -3.82
C ASP A 255 20.33 3.84 -3.17
N ALA A 256 19.52 3.24 -2.29
CA ALA A 256 19.81 1.96 -1.67
C ALA A 256 19.81 0.82 -2.71
N MET A 257 18.87 0.82 -3.65
CA MET A 257 18.82 -0.13 -4.76
C MET A 257 20.08 -0.04 -5.63
N GLU A 258 20.51 1.17 -6.03
CA GLU A 258 21.75 1.37 -6.82
C GLU A 258 22.98 0.91 -6.01
N LYS A 259 23.02 1.19 -4.71
CA LYS A 259 24.15 0.85 -3.85
C LYS A 259 24.28 -0.64 -3.55
N TYR A 260 23.15 -1.30 -3.30
CA TYR A 260 23.10 -2.69 -2.82
C TYR A 260 22.70 -3.69 -3.90
N ASP A 261 22.40 -3.23 -5.12
CA ASP A 261 21.97 -4.06 -6.25
C ASP A 261 20.74 -4.91 -5.88
N TRP A 262 19.69 -4.24 -5.37
CA TRP A 262 18.41 -4.89 -5.11
C TRP A 262 17.64 -5.11 -6.42
N PRO A 263 17.03 -6.28 -6.63
CA PRO A 263 16.42 -6.60 -7.90
C PRO A 263 15.10 -5.86 -8.12
N VAL A 264 14.82 -5.58 -9.39
CA VAL A 264 13.50 -5.16 -9.90
C VAL A 264 13.15 -6.09 -11.05
N ALA A 265 11.90 -6.56 -11.11
CA ALA A 265 11.51 -7.54 -12.13
C ALA A 265 11.42 -6.95 -13.54
N ASP A 266 11.06 -5.66 -13.65
CA ASP A 266 10.78 -4.94 -14.89
C ASP A 266 10.80 -3.41 -14.63
N ASP A 267 10.86 -2.60 -15.68
CA ASP A 267 10.86 -1.13 -15.58
C ASP A 267 9.56 -0.55 -14.97
N LEU A 268 8.48 -1.34 -14.93
CA LEU A 268 7.20 -1.01 -14.29
C LEU A 268 6.97 -1.74 -12.96
N ALA A 269 7.97 -2.46 -12.45
CA ALA A 269 7.84 -3.35 -11.30
C ALA A 269 8.61 -2.87 -10.06
N TYR A 270 8.73 -1.56 -9.85
CA TYR A 270 9.37 -1.04 -8.64
C TYR A 270 8.45 -1.25 -7.43
N PRO A 271 8.91 -1.93 -6.36
CA PRO A 271 8.06 -2.28 -5.23
C PRO A 271 7.87 -1.10 -4.27
N LEU A 272 6.81 -0.32 -4.48
CA LEU A 272 6.43 0.77 -3.57
C LEU A 272 5.63 0.21 -2.39
N VAL A 273 6.18 0.32 -1.18
CA VAL A 273 5.44 -0.04 0.04
C VAL A 273 4.61 1.14 0.50
N ILE A 274 3.30 0.92 0.64
CA ILE A 274 2.33 1.93 1.09
C ILE A 274 1.78 1.49 2.44
N LYS A 275 1.60 2.44 3.35
CA LYS A 275 0.85 2.26 4.58
C LYS A 275 -0.09 3.43 4.77
N ALA A 276 -1.33 3.13 5.14
CA ALA A 276 -2.30 4.11 5.59
C ALA A 276 -2.68 3.80 7.04
N THR A 277 -2.73 4.83 7.87
CA THR A 277 -3.21 4.72 9.26
C THR A 277 -4.06 5.94 9.56
N PRO A 278 -5.38 5.86 9.37
CA PRO A 278 -6.30 6.96 9.67
C PRO A 278 -6.29 7.30 11.17
N PRO A 279 -6.44 8.58 11.56
CA PRO A 279 -6.58 9.76 10.71
C PRO A 279 -5.23 10.33 10.22
N ASP A 280 -4.11 9.75 10.64
CA ASP A 280 -2.74 10.27 10.44
C ASP A 280 -2.24 10.18 8.98
N GLY A 281 -3.03 9.59 8.08
CA GLY A 281 -2.76 9.53 6.65
C GLY A 281 -1.71 8.48 6.28
N ARG A 282 -0.77 8.83 5.39
CA ARG A 282 0.28 7.91 4.92
C ARG A 282 1.30 7.66 6.04
N GLY A 283 1.34 6.42 6.51
CA GLY A 283 2.28 5.96 7.53
C GLY A 283 3.57 5.41 6.92
N LYS A 284 4.56 5.20 7.79
CA LYS A 284 5.79 4.47 7.46
C LYS A 284 5.67 3.01 7.90
N PRO A 285 6.01 2.04 7.04
CA PRO A 285 6.03 0.64 7.45
C PRO A 285 7.13 0.40 8.50
N SER A 286 6.79 -0.38 9.53
CA SER A 286 7.73 -0.90 10.52
C SER A 286 8.50 -2.10 9.98
N ALA A 287 9.61 -2.45 10.61
CA ALA A 287 10.37 -3.65 10.27
C ALA A 287 9.52 -4.95 10.31
N SER A 288 8.55 -5.01 11.23
CA SER A 288 7.61 -6.14 11.31
C SER A 288 6.69 -6.19 10.08
N GLU A 289 6.16 -5.05 9.64
CA GLU A 289 5.32 -4.97 8.44
C GLU A 289 6.10 -5.28 7.16
N ILE A 290 7.35 -4.82 7.06
CA ILE A 290 8.27 -5.19 5.96
C ILE A 290 8.48 -6.71 5.94
N ALA A 291 8.77 -7.32 7.09
CA ALA A 291 8.95 -8.77 7.21
C ALA A 291 7.68 -9.55 6.86
N TRP A 292 6.51 -9.00 7.18
CA TRP A 292 5.20 -9.58 6.83
C TRP A 292 4.95 -9.56 5.31
N LEU A 293 5.19 -8.41 4.66
CA LEU A 293 5.06 -8.29 3.21
C LEU A 293 6.02 -9.25 2.50
N ALA A 294 7.30 -9.26 2.89
CA ALA A 294 8.30 -10.16 2.31
C ALA A 294 7.87 -11.64 2.46
N ALA A 295 7.45 -12.04 3.66
CA ALA A 295 6.96 -13.38 3.95
C ALA A 295 5.76 -13.77 3.06
N ALA A 296 4.77 -12.89 2.93
CA ALA A 296 3.57 -13.14 2.14
C ALA A 296 3.88 -13.26 0.64
N LEU A 297 4.66 -12.32 0.10
CA LEU A 297 5.06 -12.30 -1.31
C LEU A 297 5.84 -13.56 -1.71
N ARG A 298 6.66 -14.11 -0.80
CA ARG A 298 7.41 -15.36 -1.04
C ARG A 298 6.52 -16.57 -1.26
N VAL A 299 5.40 -16.68 -0.55
CA VAL A 299 4.64 -17.95 -0.46
C VAL A 299 3.32 -17.93 -1.22
N ILE A 300 2.73 -16.76 -1.47
CA ILE A 300 1.46 -16.66 -2.20
C ILE A 300 1.53 -17.29 -3.60
N PRO A 301 2.59 -17.08 -4.41
CA PRO A 301 2.67 -17.69 -5.74
C PRO A 301 2.63 -19.22 -5.72
N ASP A 302 3.37 -19.84 -4.79
CA ASP A 302 3.40 -21.30 -4.63
C ASP A 302 2.06 -21.79 -4.06
N PHE A 303 1.47 -21.07 -3.10
CA PHE A 303 0.14 -21.37 -2.57
C PHE A 303 -0.94 -21.38 -3.66
N ALA A 304 -0.91 -20.37 -4.55
CA ALA A 304 -1.83 -20.27 -5.67
C ALA A 304 -1.72 -21.47 -6.63
N LYS A 305 -0.49 -21.87 -6.97
CA LYS A 305 -0.21 -22.93 -7.94
C LYS A 305 -0.44 -24.32 -7.37
N GLU A 306 0.00 -24.59 -6.15
CA GLU A 306 0.03 -25.92 -5.55
C GLU A 306 -1.26 -26.28 -4.82
N HIS A 307 -1.92 -25.30 -4.19
CA HIS A 307 -3.03 -25.57 -3.26
C HIS A 307 -4.38 -25.05 -3.75
N LEU A 308 -4.44 -23.84 -4.31
CA LEU A 308 -5.70 -23.34 -4.88
C LEU A 308 -6.08 -24.10 -6.17
N GLN A 309 -5.12 -24.85 -6.74
CA GLN A 309 -5.22 -25.47 -8.06
C GLN A 309 -5.70 -24.48 -9.12
N ALA A 310 -5.29 -23.21 -8.98
CA ALA A 310 -5.76 -22.14 -9.81
C ALA A 310 -5.32 -22.40 -11.26
N LYS A 311 -6.22 -22.99 -12.04
CA LYS A 311 -6.10 -23.22 -13.48
C LYS A 311 -7.42 -22.75 -14.07
N HIS A 312 -7.36 -21.78 -15.00
CA HIS A 312 -8.54 -21.20 -15.66
C HIS A 312 -9.51 -20.44 -14.71
N GLY A 313 -8.98 -19.70 -13.73
CA GLY A 313 -9.78 -18.79 -12.89
C GLY A 313 -10.66 -19.48 -11.82
N GLN A 314 -10.63 -20.80 -11.71
CA GLN A 314 -11.29 -21.53 -10.63
C GLN A 314 -10.29 -21.79 -9.50
N THR A 315 -10.53 -21.17 -8.36
CA THR A 315 -9.77 -21.37 -7.12
C THR A 315 -10.55 -22.29 -6.18
N HIS A 316 -9.84 -23.14 -5.43
CA HIS A 316 -10.44 -24.03 -4.44
C HIS A 316 -10.03 -23.62 -3.03
N PRO A 317 -10.93 -23.76 -2.02
CA PRO A 317 -10.57 -23.54 -0.63
C PRO A 317 -9.37 -24.39 -0.21
N ALA A 318 -8.37 -23.76 0.43
CA ALA A 318 -7.16 -24.46 0.83
C ALA A 318 -6.52 -23.85 2.07
N LYS A 319 -5.71 -24.67 2.75
CA LYS A 319 -4.87 -24.26 3.88
C LYS A 319 -3.47 -24.85 3.71
N ALA A 320 -2.45 -24.04 3.92
CA ALA A 320 -1.05 -24.46 3.84
C ALA A 320 -0.19 -23.70 4.84
N ALA A 321 0.97 -24.26 5.16
CA ALA A 321 1.97 -23.60 6.00
C ALA A 321 3.38 -23.82 5.45
N TYR A 322 4.15 -22.74 5.37
CA TYR A 322 5.48 -22.73 4.78
C TYR A 322 6.54 -22.34 5.81
N PRO A 323 7.69 -23.01 5.86
CA PRO A 323 8.84 -22.52 6.60
C PRO A 323 9.53 -21.37 5.86
N LEU A 324 9.91 -20.31 6.58
CA LEU A 324 10.65 -19.17 6.03
C LEU A 324 12.07 -19.11 6.65
N PRO A 325 13.12 -19.40 5.87
CA PRO A 325 14.50 -19.33 6.33
C PRO A 325 15.04 -17.88 6.36
N GLY A 326 16.33 -17.71 6.65
CA GLY A 326 17.03 -16.43 6.53
C GLY A 326 16.55 -15.38 7.52
N VAL A 327 16.20 -14.19 7.03
CA VAL A 327 15.79 -13.03 7.84
C VAL A 327 14.52 -13.28 8.68
N HIS A 328 13.75 -14.32 8.35
CA HIS A 328 12.57 -14.75 9.09
C HIS A 328 12.87 -15.66 10.28
N ALA A 329 14.15 -16.00 10.52
CA ALA A 329 14.61 -16.81 11.65
C ALA A 329 13.91 -18.18 11.77
N GLY A 330 13.56 -18.81 10.65
CA GLY A 330 12.92 -20.13 10.62
C GLY A 330 11.45 -20.13 11.05
N LYS A 331 10.82 -18.95 11.19
CA LYS A 331 9.39 -18.84 11.46
C LYS A 331 8.59 -19.49 10.33
N LYS A 332 7.38 -19.94 10.64
CA LYS A 332 6.42 -20.43 9.64
C LYS A 332 5.41 -19.35 9.30
N ILE A 333 4.87 -19.38 8.10
CA ILE A 333 3.72 -18.58 7.67
C ILE A 333 2.59 -19.55 7.30
N ALA A 334 1.37 -19.28 7.74
CA ALA A 334 0.20 -20.11 7.45
C ALA A 334 -0.83 -19.29 6.67
N LEU A 335 -1.39 -19.91 5.62
CA LEU A 335 -2.35 -19.31 4.70
C LEU A 335 -3.65 -20.12 4.73
N SER A 336 -4.79 -19.43 4.64
CA SER A 336 -6.12 -20.02 4.48
C SER A 336 -6.91 -19.22 3.45
N TYR A 337 -7.60 -19.91 2.55
CA TYR A 337 -8.39 -19.32 1.48
C TYR A 337 -9.72 -20.07 1.26
N PRO A 338 -10.80 -19.38 0.87
CA PRO A 338 -10.98 -17.93 0.97
C PRO A 338 -11.21 -17.52 2.44
N VAL A 339 -11.13 -16.22 2.74
CA VAL A 339 -11.66 -15.67 4.00
C VAL A 339 -13.19 -15.60 3.86
N ALA A 340 -13.92 -16.17 4.82
CA ALA A 340 -15.34 -15.87 4.96
C ALA A 340 -15.49 -14.42 5.44
N LEU A 341 -15.98 -13.55 4.55
CA LEU A 341 -16.08 -12.10 4.76
C LEU A 341 -17.31 -11.70 5.56
N LEU A 342 -18.39 -12.49 5.45
CA LEU A 342 -19.61 -12.34 6.22
C LEU A 342 -19.62 -13.34 7.39
N ASP A 343 -20.33 -12.99 8.47
CA ASP A 343 -20.74 -14.03 9.43
C ASP A 343 -21.56 -15.08 8.68
N PRO A 344 -21.48 -16.39 9.00
CA PRO A 344 -22.26 -17.41 8.31
C PRO A 344 -23.76 -17.11 8.19
N LYS A 345 -24.35 -16.45 9.20
CA LYS A 345 -25.77 -16.06 9.15
C LYS A 345 -26.04 -14.92 8.18
N GLU A 346 -25.10 -13.99 8.06
CA GLU A 346 -25.21 -12.86 7.14
C GLU A 346 -24.96 -13.32 5.71
N GLN A 347 -24.04 -14.25 5.50
CA GLN A 347 -23.87 -14.92 4.20
C GLN A 347 -25.14 -15.67 3.79
N GLU A 348 -25.75 -16.43 4.70
CA GLU A 348 -27.00 -17.14 4.45
C GLU A 348 -28.14 -16.16 4.10
N LEU A 349 -28.19 -14.99 4.74
CA LEU A 349 -29.14 -13.94 4.43
C LEU A 349 -28.92 -13.37 3.02
N GLU A 350 -27.69 -13.03 2.65
CA GLU A 350 -27.36 -12.48 1.32
C GLU A 350 -27.67 -13.47 0.20
N GLU A 351 -27.30 -14.75 0.36
CA GLU A 351 -27.65 -15.83 -0.58
C GLU A 351 -29.18 -15.99 -0.69
N TYR A 352 -29.91 -15.84 0.42
CA TYR A 352 -31.36 -15.99 0.44
C TYR A 352 -32.09 -14.86 -0.30
N ILE A 353 -31.53 -13.64 -0.31
CA ILE A 353 -32.15 -12.45 -0.93
C ILE A 353 -31.56 -12.08 -2.30
N GLU A 354 -30.64 -12.88 -2.85
CA GLU A 354 -29.88 -12.54 -4.08
C GLU A 354 -30.75 -12.09 -5.26
N ASP A 355 -31.97 -12.62 -5.38
CA ASP A 355 -32.92 -12.33 -6.45
C ASP A 355 -33.91 -11.18 -6.15
N TRP A 356 -33.78 -10.50 -4.99
CA TRP A 356 -34.79 -9.59 -4.46
C TRP A 356 -34.56 -8.12 -4.82
N TYR A 357 -33.35 -7.76 -5.25
CA TYR A 357 -32.92 -6.37 -5.45
C TYR A 357 -32.18 -6.18 -6.79
N TRP A 358 -32.01 -4.93 -7.21
CA TRP A 358 -31.38 -4.58 -8.49
C TRP A 358 -30.47 -3.32 -8.42
N ASP A 359 -30.44 -2.66 -7.27
CA ASP A 359 -29.58 -1.52 -6.93
C ASP A 359 -29.34 -1.46 -5.41
N GLU A 360 -28.47 -0.56 -4.96
CA GLU A 360 -28.09 -0.44 -3.54
C GLU A 360 -29.27 -0.07 -2.62
N GLN A 361 -30.19 0.76 -3.10
CA GLN A 361 -31.37 1.17 -2.32
C GLN A 361 -32.34 0.00 -2.12
N SER A 362 -32.57 -0.80 -3.17
CA SER A 362 -33.39 -2.01 -3.08
C SER A 362 -32.70 -3.13 -2.30
N HIS A 363 -31.36 -3.19 -2.29
CA HIS A 363 -30.59 -4.14 -1.49
C HIS A 363 -30.83 -3.96 0.01
N GLU A 364 -30.68 -2.74 0.54
CA GLU A 364 -30.88 -2.49 1.97
C GLU A 364 -32.32 -2.80 2.42
N PHE A 365 -33.31 -2.51 1.58
CA PHE A 365 -34.69 -2.90 1.84
C PHE A 365 -34.86 -4.43 1.86
N ALA A 366 -34.30 -5.14 0.86
CA ALA A 366 -34.35 -6.59 0.77
C ALA A 366 -33.65 -7.25 1.97
N ARG A 367 -32.51 -6.71 2.42
CA ARG A 367 -31.76 -7.17 3.59
C ARG A 367 -32.59 -7.07 4.87
N GLN A 368 -33.29 -5.95 5.07
CA GLN A 368 -34.16 -5.74 6.24
C GLN A 368 -35.40 -6.65 6.21
N VAL A 369 -36.00 -6.86 5.04
CA VAL A 369 -37.10 -7.83 4.86
C VAL A 369 -36.62 -9.26 5.13
N GLY A 370 -35.48 -9.66 4.57
CA GLY A 370 -34.91 -11.00 4.75
C GLY A 370 -34.56 -11.28 6.21
N ALA A 371 -33.92 -10.32 6.90
CA ALA A 371 -33.60 -10.44 8.32
C ALA A 371 -34.86 -10.65 9.18
N LEU A 372 -35.93 -9.89 8.91
CA LEU A 372 -37.21 -10.09 9.59
C LEU A 372 -37.81 -11.48 9.34
N LEU A 373 -37.73 -11.97 8.10
CA LEU A 373 -38.24 -13.28 7.75
C LEU A 373 -37.42 -14.41 8.39
N PHE A 374 -36.11 -14.25 8.54
CA PHE A 374 -35.25 -15.17 9.29
C PHE A 374 -35.68 -15.25 10.76
N GLU A 375 -35.89 -14.11 11.43
CA GLU A 375 -36.41 -14.11 12.80
C GLU A 375 -37.78 -14.80 12.93
N PHE A 376 -38.64 -14.65 11.92
CA PHE A 376 -39.93 -15.32 11.88
C PHE A 376 -39.80 -16.84 11.63
N MET A 377 -38.86 -17.27 10.79
CA MET A 377 -38.58 -18.69 10.56
C MET A 377 -38.03 -19.36 11.84
N ASP A 378 -37.08 -18.71 12.52
CA ASP A 378 -36.60 -19.13 13.84
C ASP A 378 -37.76 -19.27 14.84
N TYR A 379 -38.68 -18.29 14.85
CA TYR A 379 -39.88 -18.38 15.68
C TYR A 379 -40.75 -19.60 15.33
N LEU A 380 -40.96 -19.91 14.05
CA LEU A 380 -41.78 -21.05 13.63
C LEU A 380 -41.23 -22.38 14.15
N GLU A 381 -39.92 -22.55 14.20
CA GLU A 381 -39.28 -23.75 14.77
C GLU A 381 -39.65 -23.95 16.25
N THR A 382 -39.87 -22.86 16.99
CA THR A 382 -40.29 -22.91 18.40
C THR A 382 -41.77 -23.24 18.61
N THR A 383 -42.59 -23.23 17.55
CA THR A 383 -44.06 -23.40 17.66
C THR A 383 -44.56 -24.85 17.65
N GLY A 384 -43.65 -25.84 17.62
CA GLY A 384 -44.00 -27.26 17.65
C GLY A 384 -44.65 -27.80 16.37
N LEU A 385 -44.45 -27.11 15.24
CA LEU A 385 -44.88 -27.56 13.91
C LEU A 385 -43.99 -28.71 13.42
N SER A 386 -44.52 -29.55 12.52
CA SER A 386 -43.70 -30.59 11.88
C SER A 386 -42.71 -29.98 10.89
N GLU A 387 -41.54 -30.61 10.70
CA GLU A 387 -40.52 -30.18 9.73
C GLU A 387 -41.09 -29.95 8.32
N GLN A 388 -41.99 -30.82 7.86
CA GLN A 388 -42.63 -30.66 6.55
C GLN A 388 -43.51 -29.41 6.47
N THR A 389 -44.09 -28.98 7.59
CA THR A 389 -44.91 -27.76 7.68
C THR A 389 -44.02 -26.52 7.75
N ILE A 390 -42.92 -26.59 8.49
CA ILE A 390 -41.90 -25.53 8.57
C ILE A 390 -41.32 -25.24 7.17
N ARG A 391 -40.86 -26.26 6.45
CA ARG A 391 -40.35 -26.12 5.07
C ARG A 391 -41.33 -25.46 4.10
N LYS A 392 -42.63 -25.73 4.26
CA LYS A 392 -43.67 -25.06 3.46
C LYS A 392 -43.81 -23.59 3.83
N HIS A 393 -43.66 -23.24 5.11
CA HIS A 393 -43.68 -21.85 5.53
C HIS A 393 -42.42 -21.11 5.06
N GLU A 394 -41.23 -21.70 5.20
CA GLU A 394 -39.96 -21.15 4.68
C GLU A 394 -40.05 -20.83 3.17
N SER A 395 -40.49 -21.79 2.37
CA SER A 395 -40.68 -21.58 0.93
C SER A 395 -41.67 -20.45 0.62
N ASN A 396 -42.74 -20.32 1.41
CA ASN A 396 -43.67 -19.20 1.25
C ASN A 396 -43.10 -17.87 1.76
N CYS A 397 -42.26 -17.87 2.81
CA CYS A 397 -41.55 -16.69 3.30
C CYS A 397 -40.65 -16.12 2.22
N TRP A 398 -39.93 -16.97 1.49
CA TRP A 398 -39.09 -16.52 0.38
C TRP A 398 -39.93 -15.82 -0.70
N VAL A 399 -41.06 -16.41 -1.09
CA VAL A 399 -41.97 -15.82 -2.09
C VAL A 399 -42.60 -14.51 -1.58
N ILE A 400 -42.96 -14.44 -0.30
CA ILE A 400 -43.49 -13.21 0.33
C ILE A 400 -42.45 -12.09 0.24
N GLY A 401 -41.21 -12.35 0.65
CA GLY A 401 -40.14 -11.36 0.62
C GLY A 401 -39.82 -10.89 -0.80
N LEU A 402 -39.68 -11.81 -1.76
CA LEU A 402 -39.47 -11.48 -3.16
C LEU A 402 -40.59 -10.57 -3.71
N LEU A 403 -41.86 -10.94 -3.48
CA LEU A 403 -42.99 -10.16 -4.01
C LEU A 403 -43.11 -8.80 -3.34
N GLU A 404 -42.80 -8.69 -2.05
CA GLU A 404 -42.75 -7.39 -1.35
C GLU A 404 -41.64 -6.51 -1.93
N CYS A 405 -40.44 -7.05 -2.18
CA CYS A 405 -39.34 -6.27 -2.76
C CYS A 405 -39.61 -5.86 -4.22
N GLN A 406 -40.30 -6.70 -5.02
CA GLN A 406 -40.58 -6.42 -6.43
C GLN A 406 -41.82 -5.56 -6.68
N TYR A 407 -42.84 -5.65 -5.81
CA TYR A 407 -44.16 -5.05 -6.05
C TYR A 407 -44.68 -4.21 -4.89
N GLY A 408 -44.01 -4.22 -3.74
CA GLY A 408 -44.31 -3.33 -2.64
C GLY A 408 -43.93 -1.88 -3.00
N TYR A 409 -44.76 -0.94 -2.58
CA TYR A 409 -44.52 0.49 -2.77
C TYR A 409 -44.28 1.11 -1.39
N HIS A 410 -43.02 1.07 -0.93
CA HIS A 410 -42.61 1.59 0.37
C HIS A 410 -41.36 2.47 0.22
N ASP A 411 -41.36 3.65 0.84
CA ASP A 411 -40.19 4.54 0.83
C ASP A 411 -39.10 4.08 1.80
N THR A 412 -39.49 3.41 2.90
CA THR A 412 -38.61 2.83 3.92
C THR A 412 -39.21 1.53 4.45
N PHE A 413 -38.35 0.65 4.98
CA PHE A 413 -38.80 -0.57 5.63
C PHE A 413 -39.47 -0.31 6.98
N SER A 414 -40.53 -1.06 7.24
CA SER A 414 -41.24 -1.12 8.51
C SER A 414 -41.86 -2.52 8.63
N PRO A 415 -41.67 -3.26 9.74
CA PRO A 415 -42.26 -4.60 9.89
C PRO A 415 -43.79 -4.64 9.71
N GLU A 416 -44.46 -3.52 9.95
CA GLU A 416 -45.90 -3.32 9.85
C GLU A 416 -46.46 -3.57 8.43
N ILE A 417 -45.63 -3.53 7.38
CA ILE A 417 -46.03 -3.87 6.00
C ILE A 417 -46.62 -5.30 5.94
N PHE A 418 -46.16 -6.20 6.82
CA PHE A 418 -46.66 -7.58 6.90
C PHE A 418 -47.82 -7.77 7.90
N SER A 419 -48.26 -6.71 8.59
CA SER A 419 -49.30 -6.81 9.63
C SER A 419 -50.72 -6.96 9.06
N GLY A 420 -50.92 -6.70 7.76
CA GLY A 420 -52.21 -6.69 7.06
C GLY A 420 -52.72 -8.06 6.58
N GLU A 421 -53.77 -8.03 5.75
CA GLU A 421 -54.26 -9.21 5.02
C GLU A 421 -53.24 -9.69 3.96
N PRO A 422 -53.31 -10.96 3.51
CA PRO A 422 -52.36 -11.48 2.52
C PRO A 422 -52.34 -10.68 1.21
N SER A 423 -51.18 -10.08 0.90
CA SER A 423 -50.93 -9.28 -0.31
C SER A 423 -50.37 -10.11 -1.47
N PHE A 424 -50.30 -9.50 -2.66
CA PHE A 424 -49.72 -10.06 -3.89
C PHE A 424 -50.32 -11.38 -4.38
N LEU A 425 -51.60 -11.64 -4.08
CA LEU A 425 -52.27 -12.88 -4.49
C LEU A 425 -52.37 -13.03 -6.01
N TYR A 426 -52.40 -11.92 -6.74
CA TYR A 426 -52.42 -11.96 -8.21
C TYR A 426 -51.04 -12.37 -8.74
N GLU A 427 -49.98 -11.75 -8.25
CA GLU A 427 -48.59 -11.98 -8.62
C GLU A 427 -48.16 -13.39 -8.24
N PHE A 428 -48.52 -13.85 -7.03
CA PHE A 428 -48.28 -15.21 -6.57
C PHE A 428 -48.89 -16.24 -7.52
N LYS A 429 -50.17 -16.08 -7.88
CA LYS A 429 -50.86 -16.99 -8.80
C LYS A 429 -50.24 -17.00 -10.19
N ARG A 430 -49.81 -15.83 -10.67
CA ARG A 430 -49.21 -15.66 -11.99
C ARG A 430 -47.80 -16.24 -12.08
N LYS A 431 -46.97 -16.05 -11.04
CA LYS A 431 -45.53 -16.39 -11.07
C LYS A 431 -45.18 -17.74 -10.45
N PHE A 432 -45.98 -18.22 -9.50
CA PHE A 432 -45.63 -19.40 -8.70
C PHE A 432 -46.67 -20.52 -8.82
N SER A 433 -47.93 -20.29 -8.43
CA SER A 433 -48.98 -21.32 -8.53
C SER A 433 -50.39 -20.74 -8.34
N ASP A 434 -51.30 -21.11 -9.24
CA ASP A 434 -52.73 -20.79 -9.14
C ASP A 434 -53.56 -21.85 -8.38
N SER A 435 -52.93 -22.94 -7.95
CA SER A 435 -53.61 -24.03 -7.27
C SER A 435 -54.24 -23.57 -5.95
N LYS A 436 -55.47 -24.04 -5.66
CA LYS A 436 -56.19 -23.70 -4.43
C LYS A 436 -55.38 -24.03 -3.17
N TYR A 437 -54.59 -25.11 -3.21
CA TYR A 437 -53.73 -25.54 -2.11
C TYR A 437 -52.56 -24.58 -1.88
N ALA A 438 -51.79 -24.23 -2.93
CA ALA A 438 -50.65 -23.32 -2.80
C ALA A 438 -51.09 -21.93 -2.35
N VAL A 439 -52.18 -21.41 -2.91
CA VAL A 439 -52.75 -20.11 -2.51
C VAL A 439 -53.22 -20.13 -1.05
N ALA A 440 -53.80 -21.24 -0.57
CA ALA A 440 -54.17 -21.37 0.83
C ALA A 440 -52.95 -21.43 1.75
N SER A 441 -51.88 -22.13 1.35
CA SER A 441 -50.61 -22.21 2.08
C SER A 441 -49.95 -20.84 2.21
N TYR A 442 -49.82 -20.10 1.09
CA TYR A 442 -49.28 -18.75 1.07
C TYR A 442 -50.04 -17.81 2.02
N LYS A 443 -51.38 -17.80 1.94
CA LYS A 443 -52.23 -17.02 2.86
C LYS A 443 -52.06 -17.43 4.32
N ALA A 444 -51.86 -18.72 4.59
CA ALA A 444 -51.65 -19.21 5.95
C ALA A 444 -50.30 -18.74 6.51
N THR A 445 -49.23 -18.77 5.72
CA THR A 445 -47.92 -18.22 6.09
C THR A 445 -48.03 -16.73 6.38
N TRP A 446 -48.64 -15.95 5.49
CA TRP A 446 -48.81 -14.50 5.69
C TRP A 446 -49.56 -14.18 6.97
N ARG A 447 -50.65 -14.88 7.29
CA ARG A 447 -51.41 -14.65 8.54
C ARG A 447 -50.61 -15.00 9.78
N LYS A 448 -49.73 -16.00 9.72
CA LYS A 448 -48.82 -16.34 10.82
C LYS A 448 -47.76 -15.25 11.00
N LEU A 449 -47.17 -14.76 9.90
CA LEU A 449 -46.24 -13.64 9.91
C LEU A 449 -46.92 -12.38 10.49
N ALA A 450 -48.10 -12.00 9.99
CA ALA A 450 -48.86 -10.88 10.51
C ALA A 450 -49.13 -10.97 12.02
N ARG A 451 -49.42 -12.18 12.53
CA ARG A 451 -49.60 -12.41 13.96
C ARG A 451 -48.28 -12.28 14.73
N TYR A 452 -47.19 -12.80 14.19
CA TYR A 452 -45.86 -12.65 14.77
C TYR A 452 -45.49 -11.17 14.90
N ILE A 453 -45.65 -10.38 13.83
CA ILE A 453 -45.39 -8.92 13.84
C ILE A 453 -46.22 -8.20 14.90
N ARG A 454 -47.53 -8.46 14.98
CA ARG A 454 -48.41 -7.84 15.99
C ARG A 454 -48.10 -8.23 17.43
N ALA A 455 -47.38 -9.34 17.62
CA ALA A 455 -47.00 -9.86 18.94
C ALA A 455 -45.57 -9.47 19.34
N ARG A 456 -44.79 -8.83 18.44
CA ARG A 456 -43.49 -8.27 18.78
C ARG A 456 -43.69 -7.06 19.73
N PRO A 457 -42.87 -6.93 20.78
CA PRO A 457 -42.98 -5.87 21.77
C PRO A 457 -42.65 -4.47 21.24
#